data_AF-A0A2S4V7I4-F1
#
_entry.id   AF-A0A2S4V7I4-F1
#
_cell.length_a   1.000
_cell.length_b   1.000
_cell.length_c   1.000
_cell.angle_alpha   90.00
_cell.angle_beta   90.00
_cell.angle_gamma   90.00
#
_symmetry.space_group_name_H-M   'P 1'
#
loop_
_entity.id
_entity.type
_entity.pdbx_description
1 polymer ?
#
loop_
_entity_poly.entity_id
_entity_poly.type
_entity_poly.pdbx_seq_one_letter_code
_entity_poly.pdbx_strand_id
1 'polypeptide(L)'
;MSTTFSDPGYSAENYLDHRPRYPQELYDIILEFHNTPTKVTMSAQLPKQRSRWTWDGIATEALISRFQKVIAIDESEPMIKIARTRLPQVEFHIASATCMPMIESGSVDLITVATAAHWFPDNWWEEAERVLKPGGTVALWTVSHQMIIEPRHPKTHEINESQNVLLGTVSAYFTQGNEYVMGMYDTLPLPASESKFGTIRRWYWNREKVDDSKMLMGSKFNINTLVSAFRDSYSPSIDCN
;
A
#
# COMPACT_ATOMS: atom_id res chain seq x y z
N MET A 1 12.04 22.86 2.93
CA MET A 1 11.13 22.46 1.82
C MET A 1 11.87 21.38 1.03
N SER A 2 11.48 20.12 1.19
CA SER A 2 12.26 18.95 0.74
C SER A 2 12.21 18.74 -0.78
N THR A 3 13.37 18.70 -1.44
CA THR A 3 13.55 18.65 -2.92
C THR A 3 14.14 17.34 -3.47
N THR A 4 14.28 16.28 -2.67
CA THR A 4 15.06 15.06 -3.03
C THR A 4 14.72 14.30 -4.33
N PHE A 5 13.56 14.45 -4.96
CA PHE A 5 13.16 13.80 -6.22
C PHE A 5 13.16 14.78 -7.40
N SER A 6 13.56 16.02 -7.15
CA SER A 6 14.12 16.91 -8.16
C SER A 6 15.63 16.69 -8.29
N ASP A 7 16.22 15.80 -7.49
CA ASP A 7 17.62 15.38 -7.62
C ASP A 7 17.75 14.47 -8.86
N PRO A 8 18.62 14.82 -9.82
CA PRO A 8 18.89 13.97 -10.98
C PRO A 8 19.45 12.57 -10.63
N GLY A 9 19.81 12.30 -9.37
CA GLY A 9 20.19 10.98 -8.87
C GLY A 9 19.05 10.04 -8.47
N TYR A 10 17.79 10.48 -8.45
CA TYR A 10 16.64 9.63 -8.07
C TYR A 10 16.17 8.71 -9.22
N SER A 11 16.04 7.41 -8.95
CA SER A 11 15.55 6.42 -9.92
C SER A 11 14.24 5.77 -9.44
N ALA A 12 13.14 6.08 -10.14
CA ALA A 12 11.86 5.39 -9.95
C ALA A 12 11.94 3.88 -10.28
N GLU A 13 12.91 3.45 -11.10
CA GLU A 13 13.13 2.06 -11.46
C GLU A 13 13.71 1.27 -10.28
N ASN A 14 14.73 1.82 -9.60
CA ASN A 14 15.31 1.19 -8.40
C ASN A 14 14.30 1.02 -7.27
N TYR A 15 13.38 1.97 -7.09
CA TYR A 15 12.32 1.88 -6.10
C TYR A 15 11.39 0.66 -6.34
N LEU A 16 11.13 0.32 -7.60
CA LEU A 16 10.20 -0.74 -7.99
C LEU A 16 10.82 -2.14 -7.84
N ASP A 17 12.12 -2.26 -8.05
CA ASP A 17 12.86 -3.53 -7.93
C ASP A 17 12.97 -4.05 -6.48
N HIS A 18 12.78 -3.17 -5.48
CA HIS A 18 12.91 -3.52 -4.06
C HIS A 18 11.58 -3.66 -3.31
N ARG A 19 10.43 -3.41 -3.96
CA ARG A 19 9.10 -3.54 -3.32
C ARG A 19 8.69 -5.02 -3.21
N PRO A 20 8.34 -5.53 -2.02
CA PRO A 20 7.83 -6.89 -1.87
C PRO A 20 6.55 -7.08 -2.68
N ARG A 21 6.49 -8.15 -3.47
CA ARG A 21 5.22 -8.59 -4.06
C ARG A 21 4.29 -9.14 -3.00
N TYR A 22 2.98 -8.99 -3.22
CA TYR A 22 1.96 -9.59 -2.36
C TYR A 22 1.73 -11.07 -2.73
N PRO A 23 1.48 -11.94 -1.76
CA PRO A 23 1.29 -13.37 -1.99
C PRO A 23 -0.06 -13.63 -2.66
N GLN A 24 -0.18 -14.72 -3.43
CA GLN A 24 -1.46 -15.13 -4.03
C GLN A 24 -2.54 -15.37 -2.97
N GLU A 25 -2.17 -15.94 -1.82
CA GLU A 25 -3.09 -16.17 -0.68
C GLU A 25 -3.81 -14.89 -0.21
N LEU A 26 -3.17 -13.71 -0.29
CA LEU A 26 -3.83 -12.43 0.04
C LEU A 26 -5.01 -12.18 -0.89
N TYR A 27 -4.79 -12.31 -2.19
CA TYR A 27 -5.82 -12.08 -3.20
C TYR A 27 -6.93 -13.12 -3.11
N ASP A 28 -6.57 -14.36 -2.80
CA ASP A 28 -7.55 -15.44 -2.67
C ASP A 28 -8.49 -15.21 -1.49
N ILE A 29 -7.98 -14.74 -0.34
CA ILE A 29 -8.80 -14.35 0.82
C ILE A 29 -9.71 -13.16 0.49
N ILE A 30 -9.19 -12.16 -0.24
CA ILE A 30 -10.00 -10.99 -0.66
C ILE A 30 -11.15 -11.44 -1.56
N LEU A 31 -10.87 -12.31 -2.54
CA LEU A 31 -11.90 -12.79 -3.48
C LEU A 31 -12.90 -13.74 -2.81
N GLU A 32 -12.45 -14.58 -1.88
CA GLU A 32 -13.32 -15.43 -1.08
C GLU A 32 -14.26 -14.59 -0.22
N PHE A 33 -13.77 -13.50 0.39
CA PHE A 33 -14.62 -12.58 1.13
C PHE A 33 -15.61 -11.84 0.22
N HIS A 34 -15.15 -11.41 -0.95
CA HIS A 34 -15.98 -10.67 -1.91
C HIS A 34 -17.15 -11.50 -2.45
N ASN A 35 -16.97 -12.81 -2.63
CA ASN A 35 -17.99 -13.84 -2.90
C ASN A 35 -19.13 -13.44 -3.87
N THR A 36 -18.85 -12.59 -4.85
CA THR A 36 -19.81 -12.14 -5.86
C THR A 36 -19.15 -12.16 -7.24
N PRO A 37 -19.93 -12.25 -8.34
CA PRO A 37 -19.36 -12.30 -9.68
C PRO A 37 -18.55 -11.04 -10.00
N THR A 38 -17.23 -11.19 -10.12
CA THR A 38 -16.31 -10.09 -10.36
C THR A 38 -16.24 -9.69 -11.84
N LYS A 39 -16.51 -8.42 -12.16
CA LYS A 39 -16.31 -7.89 -13.52
C LYS A 39 -15.36 -6.69 -13.56
N VAL A 40 -15.52 -5.77 -12.62
CA VAL A 40 -14.80 -4.50 -12.56
C VAL A 40 -14.15 -4.34 -11.19
N THR A 41 -12.84 -4.15 -11.15
CA THR A 41 -12.10 -3.81 -9.93
C THR A 41 -11.45 -2.43 -10.07
N MET A 42 -11.28 -1.75 -8.95
CA MET A 42 -10.57 -0.49 -8.86
C MET A 42 -9.42 -0.57 -7.86
N SER A 43 -8.24 -0.13 -8.26
CA SER A 43 -7.06 0.00 -7.41
C SER A 43 -6.82 1.48 -7.14
N ALA A 44 -6.99 1.91 -5.88
CA ALA A 44 -6.82 3.31 -5.50
C ALA A 44 -5.48 3.52 -4.79
N GLN A 45 -4.78 4.58 -5.18
CA GLN A 45 -3.47 4.96 -4.66
C GLN A 45 -3.42 6.44 -4.28
N LEU A 46 -2.24 6.93 -3.91
CA LEU A 46 -2.02 7.97 -2.91
C LEU A 46 -2.52 9.38 -3.28
N PRO A 47 -2.83 10.21 -2.27
CA PRO A 47 -3.00 11.64 -2.45
C PRO A 47 -1.66 12.38 -2.50
N LYS A 48 -1.59 13.41 -3.34
CA LYS A 48 -0.38 14.10 -3.84
C LYS A 48 0.44 14.86 -2.80
N GLN A 49 -0.02 14.96 -1.54
CA GLN A 49 0.47 15.98 -0.61
C GLN A 49 1.41 15.51 0.49
N ARG A 50 1.45 14.21 0.83
CA ARG A 50 2.18 13.78 2.05
C ARG A 50 3.06 12.57 1.93
N SER A 51 3.04 11.84 0.83
CA SER A 51 3.93 10.71 0.70
C SER A 51 4.43 10.50 -0.71
N ARG A 52 5.75 10.44 -0.77
CA ARG A 52 6.60 10.41 -1.95
C ARG A 52 6.77 8.96 -2.40
N TRP A 53 5.68 8.21 -2.47
CA TRP A 53 5.72 6.79 -2.85
C TRP A 53 5.25 6.66 -4.29
N THR A 54 6.13 6.13 -5.14
CA THR A 54 5.83 5.78 -6.53
C THR A 54 4.74 4.71 -6.53
N TRP A 55 3.68 4.89 -7.34
CA TRP A 55 2.76 3.81 -7.72
C TRP A 55 3.62 2.64 -8.23
N ASP A 56 3.55 1.49 -7.58
CA ASP A 56 4.37 0.33 -7.96
C ASP A 56 3.68 -0.64 -8.90
N GLY A 57 2.36 -0.49 -9.04
CA GLY A 57 1.54 -1.31 -9.91
C GLY A 57 1.43 -2.76 -9.50
N ILE A 58 2.11 -3.19 -8.44
CA ILE A 58 2.19 -4.60 -8.01
C ILE A 58 0.79 -5.13 -7.71
N ALA A 59 0.02 -4.37 -6.94
CA ALA A 59 -1.35 -4.73 -6.60
C ALA A 59 -2.26 -4.76 -7.83
N THR A 60 -2.13 -3.75 -8.70
CA THR A 60 -2.94 -3.59 -9.90
C THR A 60 -2.67 -4.70 -10.91
N GLU A 61 -1.41 -5.06 -11.13
CA GLU A 61 -0.97 -6.12 -12.04
C GLU A 61 -1.56 -7.47 -11.65
N ALA A 62 -1.57 -7.80 -10.36
CA ALA A 62 -2.13 -9.05 -9.85
C ALA A 62 -3.65 -9.20 -10.09
N LEU A 63 -4.36 -8.09 -10.33
CA LEU A 63 -5.81 -8.08 -10.58
C LEU A 63 -6.16 -8.26 -12.06
N ILE A 64 -5.23 -8.01 -12.99
CA ILE A 64 -5.50 -8.00 -14.43
C ILE A 64 -6.02 -9.35 -14.94
N SER A 65 -5.50 -10.45 -14.42
CA SER A 65 -5.95 -11.79 -14.81
C SER A 65 -7.25 -12.23 -14.11
N ARG A 66 -7.72 -11.48 -13.11
CA ARG A 66 -8.83 -11.85 -12.22
C ARG A 66 -10.12 -11.06 -12.52
N PHE A 67 -10.04 -9.98 -13.30
CA PHE A 67 -11.16 -9.09 -13.60
C PHE A 67 -11.24 -8.75 -15.09
N GLN A 68 -12.45 -8.50 -15.59
CA GLN A 68 -12.66 -8.10 -17.00
C GLN A 68 -12.17 -6.67 -17.24
N LYS A 69 -12.28 -5.80 -16.23
CA LYS A 69 -11.86 -4.40 -16.27
C LYS A 69 -11.13 -4.05 -14.97
N VAL A 70 -9.91 -3.52 -15.10
CA VAL A 70 -9.15 -2.96 -13.99
C VAL A 70 -9.04 -1.46 -14.19
N ILE A 71 -9.48 -0.70 -13.19
CA ILE A 71 -9.33 0.75 -13.13
C ILE A 71 -8.29 1.08 -12.07
N ALA A 72 -7.36 1.97 -12.36
CA ALA A 72 -6.39 2.46 -11.39
C ALA A 72 -6.43 3.98 -11.31
N ILE A 73 -6.46 4.49 -10.09
CA ILE A 73 -6.45 5.94 -9.81
C ILE A 73 -5.25 6.32 -8.96
N ASP A 74 -4.71 7.51 -9.22
CA ASP A 74 -3.69 8.15 -8.42
C ASP A 74 -3.72 9.66 -8.70
N GLU A 75 -3.39 10.51 -7.71
CA GLU A 75 -3.36 11.97 -7.93
C GLU A 75 -2.08 12.44 -8.65
N SER A 76 -1.08 11.56 -8.77
CA SER A 76 0.21 11.84 -9.38
C SER A 76 0.22 11.50 -10.87
N GLU A 77 0.07 12.55 -11.69
CA GLU A 77 0.18 12.45 -13.15
C GLU A 77 1.47 11.76 -13.65
N PRO A 78 2.67 12.06 -13.12
CA PRO A 78 3.89 11.34 -13.52
C PRO A 78 3.80 9.83 -13.26
N MET A 79 3.17 9.43 -12.15
CA MET A 79 3.00 8.01 -11.80
C MET A 79 2.03 7.34 -12.74
N ILE A 80 0.88 7.96 -13.00
CA ILE A 80 -0.08 7.46 -13.99
C ILE A 80 0.55 7.33 -15.38
N LYS A 81 1.42 8.25 -15.78
CA LYS A 81 2.12 8.16 -17.07
C LYS A 81 3.04 6.94 -17.16
N ILE A 82 3.84 6.68 -16.12
CA ILE A 82 4.71 5.48 -16.05
C ILE A 82 3.87 4.21 -15.93
N ALA A 83 2.78 4.25 -15.17
CA ALA A 83 1.88 3.13 -14.99
C ALA A 83 1.21 2.68 -16.29
N ARG A 84 0.75 3.64 -17.10
CA ARG A 84 0.15 3.40 -18.42
C ARG A 84 1.10 2.71 -19.39
N THR A 85 2.40 3.02 -19.36
CA THR A 85 3.36 2.35 -20.25
C THR A 85 3.63 0.92 -19.81
N ARG A 86 3.56 0.63 -18.50
CA ARG A 86 3.80 -0.71 -17.94
C ARG A 86 2.59 -1.63 -18.05
N LEU A 87 1.39 -1.12 -17.80
CA LEU A 87 0.13 -1.89 -17.80
C LEU A 87 -0.88 -1.31 -18.80
N PRO A 88 -0.62 -1.38 -20.13
CA PRO A 88 -1.49 -0.78 -21.14
C PRO A 88 -2.94 -1.31 -21.16
N GLN A 89 -3.20 -2.45 -20.52
CA GLN A 89 -4.50 -3.08 -20.37
C GLN A 89 -5.34 -2.52 -19.20
N VAL A 90 -4.77 -1.66 -18.36
CA VAL A 90 -5.46 -1.02 -17.22
C VAL A 90 -5.98 0.35 -17.63
N GLU A 91 -7.20 0.67 -17.21
CA GLU A 91 -7.75 2.01 -17.36
C GLU A 91 -7.24 2.91 -16.24
N PHE A 92 -6.52 3.98 -16.59
CA PHE A 92 -5.89 4.85 -15.60
C PHE A 92 -6.51 6.25 -15.58
N HIS A 93 -6.81 6.76 -14.40
CA HIS A 93 -7.30 8.13 -14.20
C HIS A 93 -6.46 8.89 -13.18
N ILE A 94 -6.28 10.18 -13.43
CA ILE A 94 -5.72 11.10 -12.45
C ILE A 94 -6.89 11.59 -11.59
N ALA A 95 -7.00 11.07 -10.37
CA ALA A 95 -8.14 11.33 -9.49
C ALA A 95 -7.74 11.14 -8.02
N SER A 96 -8.50 11.78 -7.14
CA SER A 96 -8.37 11.57 -5.69
C SER A 96 -9.26 10.42 -5.25
N ALA A 97 -8.86 9.70 -4.19
CA ALA A 97 -9.70 8.70 -3.55
C ALA A 97 -11.03 9.29 -3.02
N THR A 98 -11.11 10.61 -2.79
CA THR A 98 -12.33 11.29 -2.36
C THR A 98 -13.16 11.87 -3.50
N CYS A 99 -12.69 11.81 -4.75
CA CYS A 99 -13.38 12.43 -5.89
C CYS A 99 -13.00 11.75 -7.20
N MET A 100 -13.89 10.87 -7.67
CA MET A 100 -13.74 10.02 -8.84
C MET A 100 -14.92 10.23 -9.82
N PRO A 101 -15.09 11.45 -10.38
CA PRO A 101 -16.25 11.79 -11.21
C PRO A 101 -16.34 11.00 -12.52
N MET A 102 -15.24 10.39 -12.96
CA MET A 102 -15.19 9.50 -14.12
C MET A 102 -15.73 8.10 -13.85
N ILE A 103 -15.97 7.75 -12.58
CA ILE A 103 -16.46 6.44 -12.17
C ILE A 103 -17.95 6.54 -11.83
N GLU A 104 -18.76 5.78 -12.54
CA GLU A 104 -20.20 5.71 -12.33
C GLU A 104 -20.53 5.13 -10.95
N SER A 105 -21.58 5.65 -10.31
CA SER A 105 -22.05 5.14 -9.03
C SER A 105 -22.53 3.68 -9.16
N GLY A 106 -22.19 2.83 -8.20
CA GLY A 106 -22.60 1.42 -8.23
C GLY A 106 -22.04 0.64 -9.41
N SER A 107 -20.82 0.95 -9.88
CA SER A 107 -20.20 0.30 -11.04
C SER A 107 -19.02 -0.62 -10.70
N VAL A 108 -18.40 -0.43 -9.53
CA VAL A 108 -17.20 -1.16 -9.09
C VAL A 108 -17.59 -2.35 -8.20
N ASP A 109 -17.02 -3.53 -8.46
CA ASP A 109 -17.24 -4.73 -7.62
C ASP A 109 -16.28 -4.76 -6.42
N LEU A 110 -15.00 -4.46 -6.64
CA LEU A 110 -13.94 -4.50 -5.63
C LEU A 110 -13.07 -3.24 -5.69
N ILE A 111 -12.84 -2.59 -4.54
CA ILE A 111 -11.82 -1.57 -4.35
C ILE A 111 -10.65 -2.19 -3.58
N THR A 112 -9.44 -2.05 -4.09
CA THR A 112 -8.21 -2.44 -3.39
C THR A 112 -7.34 -1.23 -3.11
N VAL A 113 -6.81 -1.13 -1.88
CA VAL A 113 -5.85 -0.09 -1.49
C VAL A 113 -4.64 -0.75 -0.84
N ALA A 114 -3.57 -0.85 -1.60
CA ALA A 114 -2.33 -1.50 -1.20
C ALA A 114 -1.38 -0.48 -0.56
N THR A 115 -1.14 -0.58 0.75
CA THR A 115 -0.15 0.26 1.47
C THR A 115 -0.36 1.77 1.29
N ALA A 116 -1.60 2.22 1.07
CA ALA A 116 -1.90 3.64 0.80
C ALA A 116 -3.04 4.23 1.65
N ALA A 117 -3.92 3.40 2.23
CA ALA A 117 -5.14 3.86 2.91
C ALA A 117 -4.89 4.84 4.07
N HIS A 118 -3.75 4.72 4.75
CA HIS A 118 -3.32 5.62 5.83
C HIS A 118 -3.02 7.06 5.41
N TRP A 119 -2.98 7.34 4.11
CA TRP A 119 -2.84 8.70 3.59
C TRP A 119 -4.16 9.30 3.12
N PHE A 120 -5.22 8.51 3.02
CA PHE A 120 -6.52 9.00 2.59
C PHE A 120 -7.19 9.80 3.71
N PRO A 121 -7.85 10.92 3.40
CA PRO A 121 -8.65 11.64 4.38
C PRO A 121 -9.92 10.85 4.69
N ASP A 122 -10.42 10.90 5.93
CA ASP A 122 -11.52 10.06 6.41
C ASP A 122 -12.78 10.07 5.53
N ASN A 123 -13.08 11.18 4.84
CA ASN A 123 -14.24 11.28 3.96
C ASN A 123 -14.12 10.49 2.64
N TRP A 124 -12.99 9.80 2.38
CA TRP A 124 -12.84 8.93 1.21
C TRP A 124 -13.83 7.75 1.19
N TRP A 125 -14.31 7.34 2.37
CA TRP A 125 -15.32 6.28 2.51
C TRP A 125 -16.64 6.61 1.81
N GLU A 126 -17.03 7.89 1.73
CA GLU A 126 -18.24 8.33 1.02
C GLU A 126 -18.14 8.03 -0.48
N GLU A 127 -16.97 8.31 -1.06
CA GLU A 127 -16.73 8.08 -2.48
C GLU A 127 -16.55 6.59 -2.78
N ALA A 128 -15.92 5.84 -1.88
CA ALA A 128 -15.88 4.38 -1.96
C ALA A 128 -17.29 3.76 -1.94
N GLU A 129 -18.16 4.24 -1.04
CA GLU A 129 -19.57 3.81 -0.98
C GLU A 129 -20.32 4.16 -2.28
N ARG A 130 -20.09 5.35 -2.84
CA ARG A 130 -20.76 5.80 -4.07
C ARG A 130 -20.45 4.89 -5.25
N VAL A 131 -19.17 4.57 -5.48
CA VAL A 131 -18.75 3.83 -6.68
C VAL A 131 -18.99 2.32 -6.59
N LEU A 132 -19.04 1.78 -5.37
CA LEU A 132 -19.26 0.34 -5.15
C LEU A 132 -20.69 -0.09 -5.44
N LYS A 133 -20.83 -1.23 -6.10
CA LYS A 133 -22.10 -1.95 -6.23
C LYS A 133 -22.62 -2.40 -4.87
N PRO A 134 -23.93 -2.62 -4.72
CA PRO A 134 -24.47 -3.38 -3.59
C PRO A 134 -23.76 -4.74 -3.48
N GLY A 135 -23.21 -5.05 -2.31
CA GLY A 135 -22.40 -6.26 -2.09
C GLY A 135 -20.93 -6.14 -2.50
N GLY A 136 -20.51 -4.98 -3.02
CA GLY A 136 -19.12 -4.68 -3.34
C GLY A 136 -18.22 -4.65 -2.11
N THR A 137 -16.91 -4.75 -2.33
CA THR A 137 -15.92 -4.91 -1.25
C THR A 137 -14.85 -3.83 -1.30
N VAL A 138 -14.42 -3.37 -0.13
CA VAL A 138 -13.17 -2.62 0.04
C VAL A 138 -12.15 -3.53 0.72
N ALA A 139 -10.98 -3.72 0.11
CA ALA A 139 -9.85 -4.45 0.68
C ALA A 139 -8.67 -3.51 0.90
N LEU A 140 -8.26 -3.36 2.15
CA LEU A 140 -7.10 -2.55 2.56
C LEU A 140 -6.04 -3.46 3.14
N TRP A 141 -4.78 -3.22 2.80
CA TRP A 141 -3.68 -3.91 3.47
C TRP A 141 -2.45 -3.03 3.63
N THR A 142 -1.60 -3.43 4.56
CA THR A 142 -0.30 -2.81 4.81
C THR A 142 0.71 -3.86 5.25
N VAL A 143 1.98 -3.47 5.22
CA VAL A 143 3.09 -4.20 5.83
C VAL A 143 3.73 -3.32 6.89
N SER A 144 4.14 -3.89 8.02
CA SER A 144 4.95 -3.14 8.98
C SER A 144 6.33 -2.89 8.37
N HIS A 145 6.89 -1.71 8.65
CA HIS A 145 8.28 -1.40 8.29
C HIS A 145 9.28 -1.98 9.30
N GLN A 146 8.80 -2.48 10.45
CA GLN A 146 9.61 -3.27 11.36
C GLN A 146 9.66 -4.71 10.84
N MET A 147 10.84 -5.16 10.41
CA MET A 147 11.01 -6.51 9.89
C MET A 147 11.17 -7.48 11.05
N ILE A 148 10.42 -8.58 11.02
CA ILE A 148 10.71 -9.71 11.90
C ILE A 148 11.82 -10.54 11.27
N ILE A 149 13.00 -10.52 11.89
CA ILE A 149 14.14 -11.32 11.45
C ILE A 149 13.97 -12.74 11.96
N GLU A 150 14.06 -13.72 11.05
CA GLU A 150 13.94 -15.13 11.42
C GLU A 150 14.95 -15.49 12.52
N PRO A 151 14.53 -16.15 13.63
CA PRO A 151 15.41 -16.46 14.77
C PRO A 151 16.63 -17.33 14.44
N ARG A 152 16.73 -17.84 13.20
CA ARG A 152 17.81 -18.72 12.74
C ARG A 152 19.07 -17.97 12.30
N HIS A 153 19.03 -16.64 12.15
CA HIS A 153 20.24 -15.89 11.81
C HIS A 153 21.12 -15.66 13.05
N PRO A 154 22.44 -15.96 13.01
CA PRO A 154 23.33 -15.80 14.17
C PRO A 154 23.37 -14.39 14.75
N LYS A 155 23.03 -13.38 13.94
CA LYS A 155 22.98 -11.96 14.33
C LYS A 155 21.58 -11.38 14.53
N THR A 156 20.56 -12.22 14.75
CA THR A 156 19.17 -11.75 14.87
C THR A 156 19.02 -10.69 15.97
N HIS A 157 19.74 -10.83 17.09
CA HIS A 157 19.69 -9.86 18.18
C HIS A 157 20.22 -8.49 17.75
N GLU A 158 21.43 -8.42 17.17
CA GLU A 158 22.05 -7.15 16.77
C GLU A 158 21.28 -6.46 15.65
N ILE A 159 20.67 -7.22 14.73
CA ILE A 159 19.83 -6.65 13.67
C ILE A 159 18.55 -6.06 14.27
N ASN A 160 17.90 -6.76 15.20
CA ASN A 160 16.71 -6.24 15.87
C ASN A 160 17.01 -5.00 16.71
N GLU A 161 18.15 -4.99 17.42
CA GLU A 161 18.61 -3.81 18.16
C GLU A 161 18.86 -2.62 17.23
N SER A 162 19.53 -2.84 16.09
CA SER A 162 19.77 -1.81 15.09
C SER A 162 18.47 -1.23 14.51
N GLN A 163 17.47 -2.09 14.25
CA GLN A 163 16.14 -1.65 13.81
C GLN A 163 15.45 -0.80 14.88
N ASN A 164 15.50 -1.21 16.15
CA ASN A 164 14.89 -0.47 17.25
C ASN A 164 15.53 0.92 17.43
N VAL A 165 16.86 1.01 17.33
CA VAL A 165 17.58 2.29 17.38
C VAL A 165 17.17 3.18 16.20
N LEU A 166 17.11 2.64 14.99
CA LEU A 166 16.67 3.39 13.81
C LEU A 166 15.25 3.92 13.99
N LEU A 167 14.30 3.04 14.32
CA LEU A 167 12.89 3.40 14.49
C LEU A 167 12.69 4.43 15.61
N GLY A 168 13.36 4.26 16.75
CA GLY A 168 13.31 5.22 17.85
C GLY A 168 13.93 6.58 17.49
N THR A 169 14.91 6.61 16.59
CA THR A 169 15.50 7.86 16.09
C THR A 169 14.57 8.58 15.12
N VAL A 170 13.94 7.84 14.19
CA VAL A 170 13.09 8.45 13.15
C VAL A 170 11.65 8.68 13.60
N SER A 171 11.19 8.06 14.69
CA SER A 171 9.80 8.17 15.15
C SER A 171 9.38 9.60 15.49
N ALA A 172 10.33 10.46 15.89
CA ALA A 172 10.07 11.88 16.12
C ALA A 172 9.61 12.64 14.86
N TYR A 173 9.84 12.08 13.68
CA TYR A 173 9.43 12.64 12.39
C TYR A 173 8.18 11.96 11.80
N PHE A 174 7.59 11.02 12.52
CA PHE A 174 6.40 10.33 12.04
C PHE A 174 5.20 11.27 11.99
N THR A 175 4.44 11.16 10.91
CA THR A 175 3.10 11.71 10.81
C THR A 175 2.09 10.64 11.19
N GLN A 176 0.83 11.03 11.37
CA GLN A 176 -0.26 10.10 11.68
C GLN A 176 -0.33 8.89 10.74
N GLY A 177 -0.08 9.09 9.45
CA GLY A 177 -0.07 8.01 8.46
C GLY A 177 1.02 6.96 8.74
N ASN A 178 2.19 7.39 9.24
CA ASN A 178 3.26 6.48 9.65
C ASN A 178 2.84 5.65 10.86
N GLU A 179 2.20 6.28 11.85
CA GLU A 179 1.70 5.57 13.05
C GLU A 179 0.68 4.48 12.68
N TYR A 180 -0.23 4.76 11.75
CA TYR A 180 -1.19 3.77 11.25
C TYR A 180 -0.49 2.55 10.64
N VAL A 181 0.56 2.76 9.83
CA VAL A 181 1.32 1.64 9.24
C VAL A 181 2.14 0.88 10.27
N MET A 182 2.80 1.58 11.19
CA MET A 182 3.59 0.97 12.26
C MET A 182 2.71 0.12 13.18
N GLY A 183 1.47 0.56 13.43
CA GLY A 183 0.44 -0.21 14.14
C GLY A 183 -0.32 -1.23 13.28
N MET A 184 0.13 -1.51 12.04
CA MET A 184 -0.51 -2.44 11.10
C MET A 184 -2.02 -2.19 10.90
N TYR A 185 -2.42 -0.92 10.81
CA TYR A 185 -3.80 -0.44 10.64
C TYR A 185 -4.78 -0.75 11.79
N ASP A 186 -4.30 -1.08 12.98
CA ASP A 186 -5.19 -1.29 14.14
C ASP A 186 -6.09 -0.07 14.43
N THR A 187 -5.50 1.12 14.33
CA THR A 187 -6.14 2.41 14.60
C THR A 187 -6.50 3.17 13.33
N LEU A 188 -6.39 2.56 12.14
CA LEU A 188 -6.80 3.20 10.90
C LEU A 188 -8.29 3.56 10.97
N PRO A 189 -8.70 4.81 10.65
CA PRO A 189 -10.10 5.20 10.63
C PRO A 189 -10.92 4.32 9.70
N LEU A 190 -11.94 3.69 10.26
CA LEU A 190 -12.89 2.84 9.55
C LEU A 190 -14.14 3.66 9.18
N PRO A 191 -14.99 3.16 8.26
CA PRO A 191 -16.26 3.82 7.95
C PRO A 191 -17.07 4.09 9.21
N ALA A 192 -17.80 5.21 9.21
CA ALA A 192 -18.69 5.53 10.31
C ALA A 192 -19.78 4.45 10.48
N SER A 193 -20.32 4.34 11.69
CA SER A 193 -21.31 3.31 12.05
C SER A 193 -22.59 3.35 11.21
N GLU A 194 -22.91 4.52 10.67
CA GLU A 194 -24.05 4.84 9.81
C GLU A 194 -23.79 4.59 8.32
N SER A 195 -22.56 4.22 7.94
CA SER A 195 -22.22 3.89 6.56
C SER A 195 -22.94 2.63 6.08
N LYS A 196 -23.00 2.44 4.75
CA LYS A 196 -23.59 1.22 4.17
C LYS A 196 -22.65 0.01 4.23
N PHE A 197 -21.44 0.16 4.75
CA PHE A 197 -20.50 -0.93 4.86
C PHE A 197 -20.95 -1.93 5.93
N GLY A 198 -20.94 -3.22 5.56
CA GLY A 198 -21.32 -4.31 6.44
C GLY A 198 -20.17 -4.78 7.34
N THR A 199 -20.09 -6.09 7.56
CA THR A 199 -19.07 -6.71 8.42
C THR A 199 -17.65 -6.37 7.98
N ILE A 200 -16.86 -5.81 8.90
CA ILE A 200 -15.43 -5.60 8.74
C ILE A 200 -14.70 -6.86 9.22
N ARG A 201 -13.83 -7.42 8.38
CA ARG A 201 -12.94 -8.53 8.76
C ARG A 201 -11.49 -8.07 8.74
N ARG A 202 -10.72 -8.50 9.73
CA ARG A 202 -9.29 -8.23 9.86
C ARG A 202 -8.53 -9.54 9.90
N TRP A 203 -7.46 -9.62 9.11
CA TRP A 203 -6.50 -10.72 9.11
C TRP A 203 -5.13 -10.19 9.51
N TYR A 204 -4.41 -10.98 10.29
CA TYR A 204 -3.06 -10.66 10.75
C TYR A 204 -2.13 -11.81 10.36
N TRP A 205 -0.97 -11.47 9.80
CA TRP A 205 0.09 -12.43 9.49
C TRP A 205 1.40 -11.95 10.08
N ASN A 206 2.17 -12.87 10.66
CA ASN A 206 3.54 -12.64 11.11
C ASN A 206 3.70 -11.33 11.91
N ARG A 207 2.78 -11.09 12.85
CA ARG A 207 2.72 -9.82 13.60
C ARG A 207 3.64 -9.80 14.81
N GLU A 208 3.69 -10.90 15.56
CA GLU A 208 4.46 -11.00 16.80
C GLU A 208 5.63 -11.99 16.69
N LYS A 209 5.48 -12.99 15.81
CA LYS A 209 6.47 -14.04 15.55
C LYS A 209 6.33 -14.51 14.11
N VAL A 210 7.44 -14.99 13.53
CA VAL A 210 7.43 -15.81 12.32
C VAL A 210 7.26 -17.25 12.77
N ASP A 211 6.03 -17.65 13.09
CA ASP A 211 5.70 -19.03 13.43
C ASP A 211 5.14 -19.82 12.24
N ASP A 212 4.81 -19.13 11.15
CA ASP A 212 4.44 -19.76 9.89
C ASP A 212 5.65 -19.94 8.97
N SER A 213 5.78 -21.14 8.42
CA SER A 213 6.68 -21.44 7.30
C SER A 213 6.34 -20.65 6.04
N LYS A 214 5.11 -20.14 5.93
CA LYS A 214 4.63 -19.25 4.87
C LYS A 214 4.70 -17.80 5.36
N MET A 215 5.87 -17.17 5.24
CA MET A 215 5.96 -15.73 5.39
C MET A 215 5.21 -15.06 4.22
N LEU A 216 3.94 -14.73 4.44
CA LEU A 216 3.04 -14.27 3.38
C LEU A 216 3.50 -12.94 2.75
N MET A 217 4.04 -12.01 3.54
CA MET A 217 4.65 -10.78 3.03
C MET A 217 6.06 -10.61 3.59
N GLY A 218 7.02 -11.32 3.00
CA GLY A 218 8.42 -11.03 3.28
C GLY A 218 9.37 -11.63 2.24
N SER A 219 10.63 -11.20 2.32
CA SER A 219 11.65 -11.52 1.34
C SER A 219 12.93 -11.99 2.03
N LYS A 220 13.73 -12.81 1.33
CA LYS A 220 15.14 -13.02 1.71
C LYS A 220 15.95 -11.86 1.14
N PHE A 221 16.62 -11.12 2.00
CA PHE A 221 17.51 -10.02 1.62
C PHE A 221 18.87 -10.19 2.29
N ASN A 222 19.91 -9.69 1.64
CA ASN A 222 21.19 -9.50 2.30
C ASN A 222 21.28 -8.06 2.83
N ILE A 223 22.27 -7.79 3.70
CA ILE A 223 22.45 -6.47 4.33
C ILE A 223 22.66 -5.36 3.29
N ASN A 224 23.36 -5.62 2.18
CA ASN A 224 23.59 -4.61 1.16
C ASN A 224 22.28 -4.24 0.45
N THR A 225 21.45 -5.22 0.11
CA THR A 225 20.11 -4.98 -0.45
C THR A 225 19.23 -4.19 0.52
N LEU A 226 19.32 -4.49 1.82
CA LEU A 226 18.58 -3.77 2.84
C LEU A 226 19.02 -2.30 2.95
N VAL A 227 20.34 -2.05 2.97
CA VAL A 227 20.90 -0.69 3.00
C VAL A 227 20.51 0.10 1.77
N SER A 228 20.60 -0.49 0.57
CA SER A 228 20.15 0.16 -0.67
C SER A 228 18.66 0.49 -0.62
N ALA A 229 17.81 -0.46 -0.21
CA ALA A 229 16.38 -0.24 -0.07
C ALA A 229 16.07 0.88 0.93
N PHE A 230 16.75 0.93 2.08
CA PHE A 230 16.60 2.03 3.04
C PHE A 230 17.03 3.37 2.46
N ARG A 231 18.21 3.46 1.81
CA ARG A 231 18.68 4.72 1.23
C ARG A 231 17.74 5.25 0.15
N ASP A 232 17.23 4.36 -0.68
CA ASP A 232 16.42 4.71 -1.85
C ASP A 232 14.93 4.91 -1.47
N SER A 233 14.46 4.31 -0.36
CA SER A 233 13.08 4.45 0.15
C SER A 233 12.92 5.49 1.27
N TYR A 234 13.97 5.72 2.06
CA TYR A 234 14.01 6.68 3.16
C TYR A 234 15.19 7.63 2.93
N SER A 235 14.97 8.65 2.11
CA SER A 235 15.86 9.81 2.19
C SER A 235 15.31 10.75 3.26
N PRO A 236 15.95 10.87 4.44
CA PRO A 236 15.69 12.01 5.29
C PRO A 236 16.17 13.23 4.51
N SER A 237 15.26 14.14 4.15
CA SER A 237 15.69 15.52 3.95
C SER A 237 16.09 16.03 5.33
N ILE A 238 17.35 15.85 5.68
CA ILE A 238 17.96 16.61 6.75
C ILE A 238 18.09 18.02 6.17
N ASP A 239 17.04 18.82 6.32
CA ASP A 239 17.14 20.27 6.24
C ASP A 239 18.00 20.70 7.45
N CYS A 240 19.33 20.65 7.32
CA CYS A 240 20.20 21.42 8.19
C CYS A 240 19.92 22.90 7.89
N ASN A 241 19.25 23.58 8.81
CA ASN A 241 19.21 25.04 8.84
C ASN A 241 20.62 25.62 8.93
#